data_AF-A0A953W4C8-F1
#
_entry.id   AF-A0A953W4C8-F1
#
_cell.length_a   1.000
_cell.length_b   1.000
_cell.length_c   1.000
_cell.angle_alpha   90.00
_cell.angle_beta   90.00
_cell.angle_gamma   90.00
#
_symmetry.space_group_name_H-M   'P 1'
#
loop_
_entity.id
_entity.type
_entity.pdbx_description
1 polymer ?
#
loop_
_entity_poly.entity_id
_entity_poly.type
_entity_poly.pdbx_seq_one_letter_code
_entity_poly.pdbx_strand_id
1 'polypeptide(L)'
;QVVRLVKFWARIMKAEHDGFRFKSFMIEMILSKLSDQGLDFSYYPEALQHFFTYIARSGLRERIAFADYYPASKIGAFSEPVQIIDPVNEKNNVARLYTTANAKLIVDAALDAGDAIDAALAAPTKQETLHYWRRVFGPSFQV
;
A
#
# COMPACT_ATOMS: atom_id res chain seq x y z
N GLN A 1 -0.91 -7.89 -11.78
CA GLN A 1 -1.29 -8.84 -10.69
C GLN A 1 -1.17 -8.21 -9.30
N VAL A 2 -0.07 -7.52 -8.98
CA VAL A 2 0.24 -6.95 -7.64
C VAL A 2 -0.92 -6.16 -7.01
N VAL A 3 -1.59 -5.29 -7.78
CA VAL A 3 -2.80 -4.56 -7.34
C VAL A 3 -3.84 -5.48 -6.69
N ARG A 4 -4.10 -6.66 -7.27
CA ARG A 4 -5.07 -7.63 -6.73
C ARG A 4 -4.60 -8.23 -5.41
N LEU A 5 -3.31 -8.53 -5.30
CA LEU A 5 -2.72 -9.08 -4.07
C LEU A 5 -2.80 -8.07 -2.92
N VAL A 6 -2.45 -6.81 -3.17
CA VAL A 6 -2.55 -5.75 -2.15
C VAL A 6 -4.01 -5.47 -1.77
N LYS A 7 -4.94 -5.45 -2.73
CA LYS A 7 -6.38 -5.30 -2.43
C LYS A 7 -6.91 -6.48 -1.60
N PHE A 8 -6.40 -7.68 -1.84
CA PHE A 8 -6.75 -8.86 -1.05
C PHE A 8 -6.22 -8.77 0.38
N TRP A 9 -4.95 -8.38 0.57
CA TRP A 9 -4.39 -8.07 1.89
C TRP A 9 -5.20 -6.99 2.61
N ALA A 10 -5.49 -5.87 1.94
CA ALA A 10 -6.27 -4.78 2.54
C ALA A 10 -7.70 -5.21 2.93
N ARG A 11 -8.29 -6.19 2.23
CA ARG A 11 -9.58 -6.79 2.60
C ARG A 11 -9.48 -7.61 3.89
N ILE A 12 -8.39 -8.35 4.08
CA ILE A 12 -8.13 -9.11 5.32
C ILE A 12 -7.95 -8.12 6.48
N MET A 13 -7.13 -7.09 6.30
CA MET A 13 -6.91 -6.08 7.34
C MET A 13 -8.21 -5.37 7.77
N LYS A 14 -9.13 -5.10 6.83
CA LYS A 14 -10.46 -4.56 7.16
C LYS A 14 -11.33 -5.50 7.99
N ALA A 15 -11.14 -6.82 7.84
CA ALA A 15 -11.90 -7.81 8.59
C ALA A 15 -11.32 -8.02 10.00
N GLU A 16 -10.00 -7.85 10.16
CA GLU A 16 -9.28 -8.14 11.40
C GLU A 16 -9.05 -6.91 12.29
N HIS A 17 -9.03 -5.71 11.71
CA HIS A 17 -8.74 -4.47 12.43
C HIS A 17 -9.88 -3.46 12.32
N ASP A 18 -10.52 -3.16 13.44
CA ASP A 18 -11.55 -2.13 13.51
C ASP A 18 -11.00 -0.75 13.09
N GLY A 19 -11.80 0.00 12.35
CA GLY A 19 -11.40 1.31 11.80
C GLY A 19 -10.35 1.26 10.67
N PHE A 20 -9.80 0.09 10.33
CA PHE A 20 -8.91 -0.02 9.18
C PHE A 20 -9.69 0.23 7.89
N ARG A 21 -9.17 1.14 7.06
CA ARG A 21 -9.70 1.43 5.74
C ARG A 21 -8.55 1.67 4.79
N PHE A 22 -8.69 1.16 3.57
CA PHE A 22 -7.80 1.41 2.47
C PHE A 22 -8.62 1.28 1.19
N LYS A 23 -8.78 2.38 0.44
CA LYS A 23 -9.61 2.42 -0.76
C LYS A 23 -8.82 1.79 -1.90
N SER A 24 -9.46 0.92 -2.69
CA SER A 24 -8.83 0.27 -3.86
C SER A 24 -8.14 1.27 -4.79
N PHE A 25 -8.78 2.42 -5.04
CA PHE A 25 -8.19 3.44 -5.89
C PHE A 25 -6.92 4.06 -5.31
N MET A 26 -6.80 4.18 -3.98
CA MET A 26 -5.55 4.63 -3.36
C MET A 26 -4.43 3.59 -3.52
N ILE A 27 -4.76 2.31 -3.41
CA ILE A 27 -3.81 1.21 -3.65
C ILE A 27 -3.30 1.28 -5.08
N GLU A 28 -4.21 1.43 -6.03
CA GLU A 28 -3.90 1.55 -7.45
C GLU A 28 -2.97 2.75 -7.71
N MET A 29 -3.27 3.93 -7.16
CA MET A 29 -2.41 5.12 -7.30
C MET A 29 -1.03 4.95 -6.66
N ILE A 30 -0.92 4.36 -5.47
CA ILE A 30 0.39 4.11 -4.86
C ILE A 30 1.21 3.17 -5.75
N LEU A 31 0.63 2.08 -6.23
CA LEU A 31 1.32 1.13 -7.10
C LEU A 31 1.67 1.73 -8.47
N SER A 32 0.83 2.59 -9.04
CA SER A 32 1.14 3.36 -10.25
C SER A 32 2.37 4.24 -10.05
N LYS A 33 2.43 5.02 -8.95
CA LYS A 33 3.61 5.83 -8.62
C LYS A 33 4.89 5.00 -8.54
N LEU A 34 4.82 3.85 -7.88
CA LEU A 34 5.97 2.94 -7.73
C LEU A 34 6.41 2.37 -9.09
N SER A 35 5.45 2.04 -9.96
CA SER A 35 5.72 1.62 -11.34
C SER A 35 6.38 2.72 -12.16
N ASP A 36 5.92 3.97 -12.05
CA ASP A 36 6.49 5.12 -12.76
C ASP A 36 7.93 5.43 -12.30
N GLN A 37 8.27 5.05 -11.06
CA GLN A 37 9.63 5.11 -10.52
C GLN A 37 10.53 3.95 -10.99
N GLY A 38 10.02 3.06 -11.85
CA GLY A 38 10.77 1.96 -12.45
C GLY A 38 10.90 0.71 -11.59
N LEU A 39 10.09 0.56 -10.53
CA LEU A 39 10.11 -0.65 -9.70
C LEU A 39 9.57 -1.86 -10.45
N ASP A 40 10.25 -3.00 -10.30
CA ASP A 40 9.88 -4.23 -10.99
C ASP A 40 8.71 -4.95 -10.30
N PHE A 41 7.68 -5.26 -11.08
CA PHE A 41 6.45 -5.93 -10.63
C PHE A 41 6.36 -7.37 -11.16
N SER A 42 7.42 -7.88 -11.79
CA SER A 42 7.52 -9.24 -12.31
C SER A 42 7.66 -10.28 -11.20
N TYR A 43 8.37 -9.94 -10.11
CA TYR A 43 8.54 -10.79 -8.94
C TYR A 43 7.66 -10.29 -7.77
N TYR A 44 6.58 -11.03 -7.47
CA TYR A 44 5.53 -10.54 -6.57
C TYR A 44 5.96 -10.31 -5.11
N PRO A 45 6.78 -11.16 -4.46
CA PRO A 45 7.24 -10.89 -3.10
C PRO A 45 7.98 -9.56 -2.99
N GLU A 46 8.89 -9.28 -3.91
CA GLU A 46 9.64 -8.01 -3.95
C GLU A 46 8.72 -6.82 -4.28
N ALA A 47 7.81 -6.96 -5.24
CA ALA A 47 6.85 -5.91 -5.56
C ALA A 47 5.92 -5.56 -4.37
N LEU A 48 5.51 -6.56 -3.59
CA LEU A 48 4.78 -6.35 -2.34
C LEU A 48 5.66 -5.65 -1.30
N GLN A 49 6.93 -6.06 -1.18
CA GLN A 49 7.88 -5.43 -0.28
C GLN A 49 8.13 -3.96 -0.62
N HIS A 50 8.24 -3.61 -1.89
CA HIS A 50 8.31 -2.22 -2.34
C HIS A 50 7.09 -1.41 -1.90
N PHE A 51 5.88 -1.96 -2.05
CA PHE A 51 4.64 -1.31 -1.63
C PHE A 51 4.59 -1.09 -0.11
N PHE A 52 4.86 -2.12 0.68
CA PHE A 52 4.83 -2.02 2.15
C PHE A 52 5.94 -1.12 2.69
N THR A 53 7.15 -1.21 2.12
CA THR A 53 8.28 -0.33 2.46
C THR A 53 7.96 1.13 2.15
N TYR A 54 7.33 1.42 1.01
CA TYR A 54 6.93 2.78 0.66
C TYR A 54 5.95 3.36 1.69
N ILE A 55 4.93 2.60 2.08
CA ILE A 55 3.98 3.02 3.12
C ILE A 55 4.70 3.28 4.44
N ALA A 56 5.52 2.33 4.89
CA ALA A 56 6.25 2.41 6.15
C ALA A 56 7.18 3.63 6.21
N ARG A 57 7.96 3.87 5.14
CA ARG A 57 8.92 4.98 5.06
C ARG A 57 8.25 6.34 4.93
N SER A 58 7.22 6.44 4.11
CA SER A 58 6.53 7.72 3.86
C SER A 58 5.55 8.10 4.95
N GLY A 59 5.07 7.14 5.75
CA GLY A 59 3.99 7.33 6.70
C GLY A 59 2.69 7.81 6.06
N LEU A 60 2.53 7.63 4.74
CA LEU A 60 1.50 8.25 3.90
C LEU A 60 1.44 9.79 4.01
N ARG A 61 2.56 10.43 4.35
CA ARG A 61 2.70 11.90 4.42
C ARG A 61 3.22 12.50 3.13
N GLU A 62 3.91 11.71 2.33
CA GLU A 62 4.38 12.14 1.01
C GLU A 62 3.21 12.32 0.05
N ARG A 63 3.16 13.47 -0.65
CA ARG A 63 2.15 13.72 -1.68
C ARG A 63 2.37 12.78 -2.86
N ILE A 64 1.30 12.12 -3.28
CA ILE A 64 1.25 11.33 -4.52
C ILE A 64 0.46 12.12 -5.55
N ALA A 65 1.07 12.37 -6.70
CA ALA A 65 0.46 13.05 -7.82
C ALA A 65 1.09 12.58 -9.12
N PHE A 66 0.37 12.81 -10.22
CA PHE A 66 0.71 12.36 -11.56
C PHE A 66 0.70 13.55 -12.52
N ALA A 67 1.45 13.46 -13.61
CA ALA A 67 1.60 14.54 -14.59
C ALA A 67 0.90 14.27 -15.93
N ASP A 68 0.10 13.19 -16.00
CA ASP A 68 -0.52 12.67 -17.22
C ASP A 68 -1.49 13.67 -17.88
N TYR A 69 -2.30 14.36 -17.07
CA TYR A 69 -3.34 15.28 -17.57
C TYR A 69 -3.12 16.74 -17.16
N TYR A 70 -2.24 17.02 -16.19
CA TYR A 70 -1.86 18.37 -15.79
C TYR A 70 -0.46 18.40 -15.17
N PRO A 71 0.28 19.52 -15.26
CA PRO A 71 1.57 19.63 -14.61
C PRO A 71 1.42 19.74 -13.09
N ALA A 72 2.42 19.24 -12.34
CA ALA A 72 2.42 19.31 -10.87
C ALA A 72 2.25 20.74 -10.31
N SER A 73 2.68 21.76 -11.07
CA SER A 73 2.49 23.18 -10.71
C SER A 73 1.03 23.62 -10.62
N LYS A 74 0.09 22.86 -11.20
CA LYS A 74 -1.34 23.15 -11.14
C LYS A 74 -1.99 22.68 -9.82
N ILE A 75 -1.31 21.81 -9.07
CA ILE A 75 -1.83 21.23 -7.82
C ILE A 75 -1.75 22.27 -6.72
N GLY A 76 -2.89 22.57 -6.11
CA GLY A 76 -2.98 23.51 -4.99
C GLY A 76 -2.40 22.98 -3.68
N ALA A 77 -2.55 23.79 -2.63
CA ALA A 77 -2.30 23.35 -1.27
C ALA A 77 -3.48 22.51 -0.75
N PHE A 78 -3.16 21.48 0.04
CA PHE A 78 -4.11 20.61 0.74
C PHE A 78 -3.71 20.57 2.21
N SER A 79 -4.68 20.61 3.11
CA SER A 79 -4.46 20.51 4.56
C SER A 79 -4.63 19.08 5.07
N GLU A 80 -5.15 18.18 4.25
CA GLU A 80 -5.42 16.81 4.63
C GLU A 80 -4.13 16.04 4.90
N PRO A 81 -4.14 15.15 5.91
CA PRO A 81 -2.96 14.43 6.38
C PRO A 81 -2.38 13.43 5.37
N VAL A 82 -3.20 12.96 4.43
CA VAL A 82 -2.83 12.04 3.35
C VAL A 82 -3.22 12.69 2.04
N GLN A 83 -2.27 12.84 1.12
CA GLN A 83 -2.46 13.57 -0.13
C GLN A 83 -2.18 12.66 -1.31
N ILE A 84 -3.25 12.11 -1.89
CA ILE A 84 -3.19 11.35 -3.14
C ILE A 84 -4.10 12.09 -4.11
N ILE A 85 -3.52 12.78 -5.07
CA ILE A 85 -4.26 13.68 -5.96
C ILE A 85 -4.75 12.90 -7.18
N ASP A 86 -6.01 13.09 -7.51
CA ASP A 86 -6.66 12.47 -8.68
C ASP A 86 -5.92 12.88 -9.96
N PRO A 87 -5.47 11.92 -10.79
CA PRO A 87 -4.70 12.22 -11.99
C PRO A 87 -5.47 13.06 -13.02
N VAL A 88 -6.81 13.15 -12.92
CA VAL A 88 -7.65 13.90 -13.87
C VAL A 88 -8.13 15.24 -13.30
N ASN A 89 -8.14 15.41 -11.97
CA ASN A 89 -8.63 16.62 -11.32
C ASN A 89 -7.69 17.08 -10.19
N GLU A 90 -6.92 18.14 -10.45
CA GLU A 90 -5.90 18.67 -9.55
C GLU A 90 -6.44 19.18 -8.20
N LYS A 91 -7.76 19.36 -8.09
CA LYS A 91 -8.46 19.82 -6.88
C LYS A 91 -9.04 18.67 -6.06
N ASN A 92 -8.98 17.43 -6.56
CA ASN A 92 -9.56 16.27 -5.91
C ASN A 92 -8.48 15.43 -5.21
N ASN A 93 -8.40 15.52 -3.89
CA ASN A 93 -7.64 14.57 -3.08
C ASN A 93 -8.48 13.30 -2.85
N VAL A 94 -8.09 12.18 -3.47
CA VAL A 94 -8.81 10.90 -3.36
C VAL A 94 -8.79 10.34 -1.94
N ALA A 95 -7.85 10.81 -1.11
CA ALA A 95 -7.68 10.45 0.28
C ALA A 95 -8.25 11.50 1.26
N ARG A 96 -9.05 12.48 0.81
CA ARG A 96 -9.56 13.60 1.65
C ARG A 96 -10.24 13.21 2.97
N LEU A 97 -10.80 12.00 3.04
CA LEU A 97 -11.51 11.48 4.23
C LEU A 97 -10.62 10.60 5.13
N TYR A 98 -9.31 10.49 4.83
CA TYR A 98 -8.38 9.73 5.64
C TYR A 98 -7.78 10.64 6.71
N THR A 99 -7.86 10.18 7.95
CA THR A 99 -7.27 10.87 9.10
C THR A 99 -5.85 10.38 9.36
N THR A 100 -5.12 11.09 10.23
CA THR A 100 -3.83 10.59 10.76
C THR A 100 -3.98 9.23 11.44
N ALA A 101 -5.09 8.97 12.14
CA ALA A 101 -5.35 7.67 12.75
C ALA A 101 -5.51 6.56 11.69
N ASN A 102 -6.24 6.82 10.60
CA ASN A 102 -6.34 5.85 9.51
C ASN A 102 -4.97 5.61 8.85
N ALA A 103 -4.19 6.66 8.61
CA ALA A 103 -2.83 6.53 8.08
C ALA A 103 -1.95 5.68 8.99
N LYS A 104 -2.01 5.89 10.31
CA LYS A 104 -1.28 5.09 11.29
C LYS A 104 -1.66 3.61 11.22
N LEU A 105 -2.94 3.26 11.21
CA LEU A 105 -3.38 1.86 11.09
C LEU A 105 -2.87 1.20 9.80
N ILE A 106 -2.84 1.94 8.69
CA ILE A 106 -2.28 1.46 7.42
C ILE A 106 -0.78 1.22 7.54
N VAL A 107 -0.04 2.15 8.15
CA VAL A 107 1.40 2.08 8.32
C VAL A 107 1.80 0.91 9.21
N ASP A 108 1.13 0.76 10.36
CA ASP A 108 1.38 -0.34 11.30
C ASP A 108 1.13 -1.70 10.60
N ALA A 109 0.01 -1.84 9.88
CA ALA A 109 -0.27 -3.07 9.14
C ALA A 109 0.70 -3.35 7.98
N ALA A 110 1.23 -2.29 7.33
CA ALA A 110 2.23 -2.42 6.28
C ALA A 110 3.59 -2.85 6.84
N LEU A 111 3.98 -2.36 8.01
CA LEU A 111 5.19 -2.82 8.72
C LEU A 111 5.08 -4.32 9.03
N ASP A 112 3.98 -4.74 9.64
CA ASP A 112 3.75 -6.16 9.97
C ASP A 112 3.78 -7.05 8.73
N ALA A 113 3.21 -6.60 7.61
CA ALA A 113 3.21 -7.34 6.36
C ALA A 113 4.60 -7.41 5.72
N GLY A 114 5.36 -6.31 5.76
CA GLY A 114 6.74 -6.27 5.27
C GLY A 114 7.67 -7.19 6.06
N ASP A 115 7.59 -7.14 7.38
CA ASP A 115 8.35 -8.03 8.27
C ASP A 115 8.01 -9.51 8.04
N ALA A 116 6.72 -9.80 7.80
CA ALA A 116 6.28 -11.16 7.48
C ALA A 116 6.84 -11.65 6.13
N ILE A 117 6.92 -10.80 5.10
CA ILE A 117 7.51 -11.19 3.81
C ILE A 117 9.00 -11.47 3.96
N ASP A 118 9.75 -10.58 4.63
CA ASP A 118 11.18 -10.77 4.86
C ASP A 118 11.45 -12.06 5.66
N ALA A 119 10.65 -12.33 6.69
CA ALA A 119 10.74 -13.56 7.46
C ALA A 119 10.37 -14.80 6.63
N ALA A 120 9.35 -14.72 5.76
CA ALA A 120 8.96 -15.82 4.89
C ALA A 120 10.07 -16.21 3.90
N LEU A 121 10.78 -15.21 3.36
CA LEU A 121 11.88 -15.39 2.41
C LEU A 121 13.14 -15.97 3.08
N ALA A 122 13.35 -15.67 4.36
CA ALA A 122 14.47 -16.19 5.15
C ALA A 122 14.17 -17.50 5.90
N ALA A 123 12.92 -17.98 5.90
CA ALA A 123 12.53 -19.09 6.75
C ALA A 123 13.21 -20.42 6.35
N PRO A 124 13.73 -21.22 7.32
CA PRO A 124 14.45 -22.44 7.01
C PRO A 124 13.53 -23.62 6.64
N THR A 125 12.24 -23.54 6.95
CA THR A 125 11.27 -24.61 6.67
C THR A 125 10.04 -24.12 5.91
N LYS A 126 9.43 -25.00 5.11
CA LYS A 126 8.16 -24.74 4.41
C LYS A 126 7.04 -24.36 5.39
N GLN A 127 7.03 -24.96 6.57
CA GLN A 127 6.03 -24.68 7.60
C GLN A 127 6.12 -23.24 8.10
N GLU A 128 7.34 -22.74 8.36
CA GLU A 128 7.56 -21.35 8.79
C GLU A 128 7.29 -20.37 7.65
N THR A 129 7.74 -20.66 6.42
CA THR A 129 7.40 -19.85 5.24
C THR A 129 5.88 -19.70 5.11
N LEU A 130 5.14 -20.80 5.25
CA LEU A 130 3.68 -20.80 5.20
C LEU A 130 3.06 -20.00 6.35
N HIS A 131 3.60 -20.12 7.56
CA HIS A 131 3.15 -19.34 8.72
C HIS A 131 3.26 -17.84 8.45
N TYR A 132 4.40 -17.37 7.93
CA TYR A 132 4.61 -15.96 7.64
C TYR A 132 3.74 -15.44 6.50
N TRP A 133 3.60 -16.17 5.39
CA TRP A 133 2.69 -15.75 4.31
C TRP A 133 1.22 -15.67 4.73
N ARG A 134 0.79 -16.51 5.69
CA ARG A 134 -0.55 -16.44 6.26
C ARG A 134 -0.80 -15.18 7.08
N ARG A 135 0.24 -14.49 7.57
CA ARG A 135 0.09 -13.16 8.18
C ARG A 135 -0.26 -12.08 7.15
N VAL A 136 0.11 -12.28 5.88
CA VAL A 136 -0.19 -11.35 4.78
C VAL A 136 -1.51 -11.71 4.08
N PHE A 137 -1.73 -12.99 3.84
CA PHE A 137 -2.82 -13.49 3.00
C PHE A 137 -3.85 -14.35 3.73
N GLY A 138 -3.77 -14.41 5.05
CA GLY A 138 -4.73 -15.13 5.88
C GLY A 138 -4.59 -16.66 5.80
N PRO A 139 -5.40 -17.40 6.57
CA PRO A 139 -5.24 -18.83 6.79
C PRO A 139 -5.47 -19.69 5.53
N SER A 140 -6.17 -19.16 4.52
CA SER A 140 -6.41 -19.86 3.25
C SER A 140 -5.19 -19.91 2.34
N PHE A 141 -4.13 -19.15 2.63
CA PHE A 141 -2.90 -19.20 1.86
C PHE A 141 -2.21 -20.57 2.01
N GLN A 142 -1.78 -21.12 0.87
CA GLN A 142 -1.09 -22.40 0.73
C GLN A 142 -0.04 -22.29 -0.40
N VAL A 143 1.05 -23.06 -0.30
CA VAL A 143 2.17 -23.13 -1.26
C VAL A 143 2.32 -24.53 -1.83
#